data_AF-A0A166PIX8-F1
#
_entry.id   AF-A0A166PIX8-F1
#
_cell.length_a   1.000
_cell.length_b   1.000
_cell.length_c   1.000
_cell.angle_alpha   90.00
_cell.angle_beta   90.00
_cell.angle_gamma   90.00
#
_symmetry.space_group_name_H-M   'P 1'
#
loop_
_entity.id
_entity.type
_entity.pdbx_description
1 polymer ?
#
loop_
_entity_poly.entity_id
_entity_poly.type
_entity_poly.pdbx_seq_one_letter_code
_entity_poly.pdbx_strand_id
1 'polypeptide(L)'
;MAARRSILLTLDALDTLYHARVPIARQYLQVARNYNLSLPADANESKVWKEFYKAFKAEQTKYPIYGHAEALRGLHQGPREWWGDVIRNCLQGVLRQPTDSTTNPEQSCGDGIPEELIEELYERFNSAEGYSLYDDVLPFFAQLKALRSSLDASSDLDKKTHLIVAVISNSDGRVDNVLRSLGLQIGSPRKISLKEDRLHRLEGEHDDINFVLTSYEVGYEKPHPKIFEYAANLAASPRKMSECRDQWYLVHVGDHFRKDGEGALLAGWNESLILQRETDPGVSQNSSELPVVRIKSLLDVIPFLKKAVNQD
;
A
#
# COMPACT_ATOMS: atom_id res chain seq x y z
N MET A 1 -5.45 29.66 -25.45
CA MET A 1 -4.93 29.53 -24.07
C MET A 1 -4.99 28.06 -23.71
N ALA A 2 -3.88 27.45 -23.31
CA ALA A 2 -3.85 26.04 -22.95
C ALA A 2 -4.69 25.81 -21.67
N ALA A 3 -5.43 24.71 -21.62
CA ALA A 3 -6.19 24.33 -20.43
C ALA A 3 -5.22 23.88 -19.33
N ARG A 4 -5.41 24.35 -18.10
CA ARG A 4 -4.60 23.95 -16.95
C ARG A 4 -4.74 22.47 -16.68
N ARG A 5 -3.61 21.81 -16.38
CA ARG A 5 -3.56 20.36 -16.16
C ARG A 5 -4.07 20.01 -14.75
N SER A 6 -4.93 19.01 -14.64
CA SER A 6 -5.21 18.31 -13.38
C SER A 6 -4.00 17.46 -12.99
N ILE A 7 -3.86 17.16 -11.70
CA ILE A 7 -2.75 16.40 -11.16
C ILE A 7 -3.29 15.16 -10.45
N LEU A 8 -2.74 14.00 -10.79
CA LEU A 8 -2.91 12.79 -10.00
C LEU A 8 -1.57 12.46 -9.34
N LEU A 9 -1.50 12.65 -8.04
CA LEU A 9 -0.43 12.16 -7.20
C LEU A 9 -0.82 10.79 -6.66
N THR A 10 0.03 9.78 -6.86
CA THR A 10 -0.15 8.51 -6.17
C THR A 10 1.05 8.11 -5.35
N LEU A 11 0.78 7.43 -4.25
CA LEU A 11 1.75 7.07 -3.22
C LEU A 11 1.73 5.56 -3.02
N ASP A 12 2.88 4.92 -2.82
CA ASP A 12 2.90 3.61 -2.15
C ASP A 12 2.53 3.77 -0.66
N ALA A 13 2.25 2.66 0.00
CA ALA A 13 1.76 2.59 1.36
C ALA A 13 2.84 2.15 2.36
N LEU A 14 3.22 0.87 2.35
CA LEU A 14 4.23 0.32 3.26
C LEU A 14 5.62 0.86 2.89
N ASP A 15 6.42 1.23 3.89
CA ASP A 15 7.74 1.86 3.77
C ASP A 15 7.76 3.20 2.99
N THR A 16 6.58 3.71 2.62
CA THR A 16 6.38 5.05 2.06
C THR A 16 5.54 5.93 2.98
N LEU A 17 4.34 5.51 3.39
CA LEU A 17 3.46 6.23 4.32
C LEU A 17 3.56 5.69 5.75
N TYR A 18 3.65 4.37 5.90
CA TYR A 18 3.75 3.74 7.22
C TYR A 18 4.74 2.59 7.20
N HIS A 19 5.22 2.23 8.38
CA HIS A 19 6.12 1.09 8.59
C HIS A 19 5.66 0.29 9.80
N ALA A 20 6.18 -0.93 9.95
CA ALA A 20 5.93 -1.72 11.16
C ALA A 20 6.44 -0.93 12.38
N ARG A 21 5.58 -0.69 13.38
CA ARG A 21 5.93 0.08 14.58
C ARG A 21 7.05 -0.57 15.37
N VAL A 22 7.04 -1.90 15.37
CA VAL A 22 8.00 -2.80 16.00
C VAL A 22 8.28 -3.91 14.98
N PRO A 23 9.47 -4.54 14.94
CA PRO A 23 9.73 -5.64 14.01
C PRO A 23 8.61 -6.68 14.00
N ILE A 24 8.13 -7.07 12.81
CA ILE A 24 6.99 -8.00 12.63
C ILE A 24 7.20 -9.28 13.45
N ALA A 25 8.40 -9.86 13.38
CA ALA A 25 8.77 -11.04 14.13
C ALA A 25 8.64 -10.89 15.66
N ARG A 26 8.95 -9.71 16.20
CA ARG A 26 8.75 -9.41 17.62
C ARG A 26 7.27 -9.35 17.98
N GLN A 27 6.45 -8.75 17.13
CA GLN A 27 5.00 -8.68 17.33
C GLN A 27 4.38 -10.09 17.35
N TYR A 28 4.80 -10.99 16.46
CA TYR A 28 4.40 -12.40 16.46
C TYR A 28 4.74 -13.09 17.79
N LEU A 29 5.97 -12.91 18.30
CA LEU A 29 6.38 -13.49 19.59
C LEU A 29 5.59 -12.91 20.77
N GLN A 30 5.24 -11.62 20.73
CA GLN A 30 4.42 -10.99 21.77
C GLN A 30 3.03 -11.61 21.83
N VAL A 31 2.34 -11.72 20.68
CA VAL A 31 1.01 -12.34 20.62
C VAL A 31 1.09 -13.82 21.01
N ALA A 32 2.05 -14.58 20.47
CA ALA A 32 2.20 -16.00 20.79
C ALA A 32 2.36 -16.28 22.29
N ARG A 33 3.06 -15.40 23.03
CA ARG A 33 3.22 -15.53 24.49
C ARG A 33 1.90 -15.28 25.25
N ASN A 34 1.04 -14.40 24.75
CA ASN A 34 -0.26 -14.12 25.38
C ASN A 34 -1.19 -15.34 25.35
N TYR A 35 -1.04 -16.20 24.33
CA TYR A 35 -1.79 -17.45 24.18
C TYR A 35 -1.13 -18.65 24.88
N ASN A 36 -0.12 -18.44 25.72
CA ASN A 36 0.62 -19.48 26.43
C ASN A 36 1.20 -20.57 25.50
N LEU A 37 1.51 -20.24 24.24
CA LEU A 37 2.21 -21.16 23.37
C LEU A 37 3.57 -21.52 23.98
N SER A 38 3.84 -22.81 24.08
CA SER A 38 5.14 -23.34 24.54
C SER A 38 6.21 -23.10 23.47
N LEU A 39 6.69 -21.86 23.40
CA LEU A 39 7.73 -21.46 22.46
C LEU A 39 9.05 -22.15 22.83
N PRO A 40 9.76 -22.78 21.86
CA PRO A 40 11.05 -23.39 22.13
C PRO A 40 12.10 -22.33 22.51
N ALA A 41 13.16 -22.75 23.19
CA ALA A 41 14.20 -21.84 23.69
C ALA A 41 14.88 -21.00 22.59
N ASP A 42 14.87 -21.49 21.34
CA ASP A 42 15.42 -20.80 20.17
C ASP A 42 14.40 -19.93 19.42
N ALA A 43 13.18 -19.77 19.93
CA ALA A 43 12.15 -18.90 19.36
C ALA A 43 12.50 -17.41 19.55
N ASN A 44 13.32 -16.90 18.64
CA ASN A 44 13.73 -15.50 18.56
C ASN A 44 13.25 -14.85 17.24
N GLU A 45 13.43 -13.53 17.13
CA GLU A 45 12.97 -12.76 15.97
C GLU A 45 13.55 -13.28 14.64
N SER A 46 14.80 -13.77 14.64
CA SER A 46 15.44 -14.31 13.43
C SER A 46 14.78 -15.61 12.99
N LYS A 47 14.47 -16.52 13.92
CA LYS A 47 13.75 -17.77 13.62
C LYS A 47 12.35 -17.48 13.09
N VAL A 48 11.61 -16.57 13.72
CA VAL A 48 10.28 -16.17 13.26
C VAL A 48 10.35 -15.53 11.89
N TRP A 49 11.29 -14.63 11.64
CA TRP A 49 11.47 -14.00 10.32
C TRP A 49 11.76 -15.02 9.22
N LYS A 50 12.63 -16.00 9.50
CA LYS A 50 12.94 -17.10 8.58
C LYS A 50 11.69 -17.93 8.23
N GLU A 51 10.92 -18.36 9.23
CA GLU A 51 9.73 -19.18 9.01
C GLU A 51 8.58 -18.36 8.40
N PHE A 52 8.45 -17.08 8.77
CA PHE A 52 7.51 -16.15 8.13
C PHE A 52 7.79 -16.03 6.63
N TYR A 53 9.03 -15.74 6.26
CA TYR A 53 9.39 -15.57 4.85
C TYR A 53 9.22 -16.85 4.04
N LYS A 54 9.49 -18.01 4.66
CA LYS A 54 9.23 -19.32 4.07
C LYS A 54 7.74 -19.56 3.84
N ALA A 55 6.89 -19.31 4.85
CA ALA A 55 5.44 -19.44 4.74
C ALA A 55 4.86 -18.47 3.71
N PHE A 56 5.23 -17.18 3.79
CA PHE A 56 4.84 -16.14 2.84
C PHE A 56 5.17 -16.52 1.40
N LYS A 57 6.40 -17.01 1.13
CA LYS A 57 6.79 -17.44 -0.22
C LYS A 57 5.99 -18.64 -0.71
N ALA A 58 5.74 -19.61 0.15
CA ALA A 58 4.93 -20.78 -0.21
C ALA A 58 3.52 -20.34 -0.60
N GLU A 59 2.89 -19.48 0.22
CA GLU A 59 1.54 -18.98 -0.04
C GLU A 59 1.49 -18.07 -1.27
N GLN A 60 2.46 -17.18 -1.46
CA GLN A 60 2.56 -16.33 -2.66
C GLN A 60 2.74 -17.14 -3.94
N THR A 61 3.46 -18.26 -3.87
CA THR A 61 3.65 -19.15 -5.04
C THR A 61 2.37 -19.93 -5.35
N LYS A 62 1.69 -20.40 -4.31
CA LYS A 62 0.47 -21.21 -4.41
C LYS A 62 -0.74 -20.37 -4.81
N TYR A 63 -0.88 -19.18 -4.24
CA TYR A 63 -1.98 -18.24 -4.41
C TYR A 63 -1.44 -16.81 -4.62
N PRO A 64 -0.95 -16.48 -5.84
CA PRO A 64 -0.48 -15.13 -6.16
C PRO A 64 -1.55 -14.07 -5.93
N ILE A 65 -1.12 -12.84 -5.59
CA ILE A 65 -2.02 -11.70 -5.32
C ILE A 65 -3.10 -12.11 -4.30
N TYR A 66 -2.68 -12.68 -3.17
CA TYR A 66 -3.56 -13.08 -2.07
C TYR A 66 -4.68 -14.06 -2.48
N GLY A 67 -4.43 -14.87 -3.51
CA GLY A 67 -5.40 -15.81 -4.07
C GLY A 67 -6.54 -15.15 -4.84
N HIS A 68 -6.31 -13.97 -5.44
CA HIS A 68 -7.33 -13.22 -6.18
C HIS A 68 -8.05 -14.08 -7.24
N ALA A 69 -7.30 -14.82 -8.06
CA ALA A 69 -7.88 -15.62 -9.14
C ALA A 69 -8.74 -16.78 -8.61
N GLU A 70 -8.28 -17.45 -7.55
CA GLU A 70 -9.00 -18.54 -6.89
C GLU A 70 -10.22 -18.02 -6.13
N ALA A 71 -10.13 -16.85 -5.50
CA ALA A 71 -11.23 -16.20 -4.82
C ALA A 71 -12.36 -15.82 -5.78
N LEU A 72 -12.04 -15.28 -6.96
CA LEU A 72 -13.04 -15.03 -8.02
C LEU A 72 -13.74 -16.31 -8.50
N ARG A 73 -13.11 -17.47 -8.34
CA ARG A 73 -13.67 -18.79 -8.68
C ARG A 73 -14.39 -19.46 -7.50
N GLY A 74 -14.41 -18.83 -6.32
CA GLY A 74 -14.96 -19.43 -5.10
C GLY A 74 -14.15 -20.61 -4.56
N LEU A 75 -12.86 -20.71 -4.92
CA LEU A 75 -11.95 -21.79 -4.52
C LEU A 75 -11.00 -21.39 -3.37
N HIS A 76 -11.07 -20.13 -2.94
CA HIS A 76 -10.28 -19.53 -1.86
C HIS A 76 -11.06 -18.37 -1.26
N GLN A 77 -10.87 -18.08 0.03
CA GLN A 77 -11.60 -17.05 0.79
C GLN A 77 -10.88 -15.69 0.79
N GLY A 78 -9.86 -15.54 -0.07
CA GLY A 78 -9.15 -14.29 -0.30
C GLY A 78 -8.12 -13.97 0.79
N PRO A 79 -7.81 -12.67 1.02
CA PRO A 79 -6.65 -12.26 1.81
C PRO A 79 -6.70 -12.71 3.27
N ARG A 80 -7.89 -12.87 3.85
CA ARG A 80 -8.04 -13.30 5.24
C ARG A 80 -7.54 -14.73 5.45
N GLU A 81 -7.99 -15.66 4.61
CA GLU A 81 -7.48 -17.04 4.60
C GLU A 81 -5.99 -17.07 4.23
N TRP A 82 -5.59 -16.32 3.20
CA TRP A 82 -4.19 -16.24 2.76
C TRP A 82 -3.25 -15.88 3.91
N TRP A 83 -3.55 -14.80 4.64
CA TRP A 83 -2.72 -14.38 5.76
C TRP A 83 -2.86 -15.29 6.97
N GLY A 84 -4.04 -15.87 7.20
CA GLY A 84 -4.24 -16.89 8.22
C GLY A 84 -3.31 -18.09 8.03
N ASP A 85 -3.20 -18.58 6.80
CA ASP A 85 -2.30 -19.68 6.44
C ASP A 85 -0.83 -19.30 6.59
N VAL A 86 -0.43 -18.08 6.18
CA VAL A 86 0.94 -17.59 6.42
C VAL A 86 1.26 -17.54 7.91
N ILE A 87 0.36 -16.99 8.74
CA ILE A 87 0.55 -16.91 10.20
C ILE A 87 0.66 -18.31 10.80
N ARG A 88 -0.29 -19.20 10.45
CA ARG A 88 -0.33 -20.58 10.95
C ARG A 88 0.94 -21.34 10.60
N ASN A 89 1.34 -21.32 9.33
CA ASN A 89 2.51 -22.03 8.84
C ASN A 89 3.81 -21.46 9.42
N CYS A 90 3.89 -20.14 9.60
CA CYS A 90 5.00 -19.49 10.29
C CYS A 90 5.16 -20.00 11.72
N LEU A 91 4.08 -19.95 12.52
CA LEU A 91 4.11 -20.34 13.93
C LEU A 91 4.36 -21.85 14.10
N GLN A 92 3.75 -22.68 13.25
CA GLN A 92 4.08 -24.12 13.21
C GLN A 92 5.56 -24.36 12.92
N GLY A 93 6.14 -23.64 11.96
CA GLY A 93 7.57 -23.71 11.66
C GLY A 93 8.45 -23.29 12.85
N VAL A 94 8.02 -22.28 13.61
CA VAL A 94 8.72 -21.81 14.82
C VAL A 94 8.68 -22.85 15.94
N LEU A 95 7.56 -23.56 16.10
CA LEU A 95 7.37 -24.57 17.15
C LEU A 95 8.06 -25.91 16.87
N ARG A 96 8.35 -26.25 15.60
CA ARG A 96 9.05 -27.49 15.24
C ARG A 96 10.44 -27.57 15.88
N GLN A 97 10.76 -28.72 16.47
CA GLN A 97 12.10 -28.98 16.98
C GLN A 97 13.01 -29.56 15.89
N PRO A 98 14.34 -29.36 15.96
CA PRO A 98 15.28 -29.89 14.97
C PRO A 98 15.28 -31.42 14.83
N THR A 99 14.81 -32.14 15.85
CA THR A 99 14.84 -33.61 15.93
C THR A 99 13.62 -34.30 15.32
N ASP A 100 12.57 -33.56 14.93
CA ASP A 100 11.29 -34.13 14.45
C ASP A 100 11.31 -34.55 12.96
N SER A 101 12.49 -34.77 12.37
CA SER A 101 12.65 -35.14 10.96
C SER A 101 12.31 -36.61 10.63
N THR A 102 11.89 -37.41 11.62
CA THR A 102 11.63 -38.86 11.46
C THR A 102 10.28 -39.35 11.94
N THR A 103 9.38 -38.47 12.40
CA THR A 103 8.02 -38.87 12.81
C THR A 103 6.98 -38.41 11.79
N ASN A 104 6.04 -39.29 11.48
CA ASN A 104 4.91 -39.02 10.59
C ASN A 104 4.24 -37.69 10.99
N PRO A 105 3.92 -36.81 10.03
CA PRO A 105 3.33 -35.49 10.30
C PRO A 105 1.94 -35.51 10.98
N GLU A 106 1.37 -36.69 11.21
CA GLU A 106 0.07 -36.89 11.85
C GLU A 106 0.15 -37.13 13.37
N GLN A 107 1.35 -37.22 13.97
CA GLN A 107 1.53 -37.58 15.39
C GLN A 107 2.58 -36.73 16.15
N SER A 108 2.51 -35.39 16.07
CA SER A 108 3.08 -34.53 17.10
C SER A 108 1.98 -33.86 17.93
N CYS A 109 1.85 -34.29 19.17
CA CYS A 109 1.15 -33.65 20.28
C CYS A 109 1.54 -32.18 20.42
N GLY A 110 0.68 -31.22 20.77
CA GLY A 110 -0.75 -31.18 21.09
C GLY A 110 -1.11 -29.69 21.17
N ASP A 111 -2.30 -29.35 20.68
CA ASP A 111 -2.82 -28.01 20.34
C ASP A 111 -2.19 -27.42 19.07
N GLY A 112 -2.95 -27.48 17.96
CA GLY A 112 -2.68 -26.66 16.78
C GLY A 112 -2.62 -25.19 17.16
N ILE A 113 -2.02 -24.36 16.30
CA ILE A 113 -2.00 -22.90 16.51
C ILE A 113 -3.44 -22.42 16.74
N PRO A 114 -3.77 -21.82 17.91
CA PRO A 114 -5.13 -21.38 18.21
C PRO A 114 -5.64 -20.41 17.14
N GLU A 115 -6.89 -20.55 16.75
CA GLU A 115 -7.47 -19.70 15.69
C GLU A 115 -7.57 -18.25 16.15
N GLU A 116 -7.86 -18.04 17.44
CA GLU A 116 -7.94 -16.74 18.07
C GLU A 116 -6.60 -15.99 18.01
N LEU A 117 -5.47 -16.71 18.07
CA LEU A 117 -4.13 -16.12 17.94
C LEU A 117 -3.91 -15.62 16.52
N ILE A 118 -4.29 -16.42 15.53
CA ILE A 118 -4.20 -16.06 14.12
C ILE A 118 -5.05 -14.82 13.84
N GLU A 119 -6.25 -14.80 14.40
CA GLU A 119 -7.15 -13.65 14.33
C GLU A 119 -6.55 -12.41 14.99
N GLU A 120 -5.99 -12.52 16.20
CA GLU A 120 -5.34 -11.39 16.88
C GLU A 120 -4.19 -10.81 16.05
N LEU A 121 -3.35 -11.68 15.45
CA LEU A 121 -2.29 -11.21 14.55
C LEU A 121 -2.84 -10.56 13.29
N TYR A 122 -3.89 -11.13 12.68
CA TYR A 122 -4.52 -10.57 11.51
C TYR A 122 -5.07 -9.16 11.77
N GLU A 123 -5.80 -8.98 12.88
CA GLU A 123 -6.39 -7.70 13.29
C GLU A 123 -5.34 -6.68 13.76
N ARG A 124 -4.26 -7.13 14.42
CA ARG A 124 -3.11 -6.27 14.74
C ARG A 124 -2.52 -5.63 13.49
N PHE A 125 -2.30 -6.42 12.43
CA PHE A 125 -1.81 -5.94 11.13
C PHE A 125 -2.92 -5.39 10.21
N ASN A 126 -4.12 -5.21 10.74
CA ASN A 126 -5.21 -4.48 10.10
C ASN A 126 -5.33 -3.04 10.62
N SER A 127 -4.45 -2.61 11.53
CA SER A 127 -4.58 -1.31 12.20
C SER A 127 -3.24 -0.68 12.62
N ALA A 128 -3.33 0.49 13.25
CA ALA A 128 -2.24 1.20 13.90
C ALA A 128 -1.61 0.41 15.05
N GLU A 129 -2.19 -0.70 15.51
CA GLU A 129 -1.51 -1.57 16.48
C GLU A 129 -0.21 -2.15 15.89
N GLY A 130 -0.25 -2.56 14.62
CA GLY A 130 0.91 -3.12 13.91
C GLY A 130 1.87 -2.07 13.33
N TYR A 131 1.40 -0.84 13.12
CA TYR A 131 2.06 0.15 12.26
C TYR A 131 2.18 1.54 12.89
N SER A 132 3.08 2.35 12.32
CA SER A 132 3.25 3.77 12.61
C SER A 132 3.48 4.55 11.31
N LEU A 133 3.03 5.80 11.25
CA LEU A 133 3.39 6.71 10.16
C LEU A 133 4.84 7.15 10.28
N TYR A 134 5.47 7.49 9.15
CA TYR A 134 6.70 8.28 9.16
C TYR A 134 6.40 9.74 9.57
N ASP A 135 7.37 10.39 10.22
CA ASP A 135 7.21 11.73 10.81
C ASP A 135 6.83 12.82 9.79
N ASP A 136 7.20 12.63 8.52
CA ASP A 136 6.95 13.60 7.45
C ASP A 136 5.58 13.44 6.78
N VAL A 137 4.82 12.40 7.11
CA VAL A 137 3.55 12.09 6.44
C VAL A 137 2.45 13.07 6.79
N LEU A 138 2.24 13.36 8.08
CA LEU A 138 1.23 14.33 8.49
C LEU A 138 1.56 15.77 8.03
N PRO A 139 2.82 16.26 8.18
CA PRO A 139 3.23 17.53 7.57
C PRO A 139 3.02 17.58 6.06
N PHE A 140 3.27 16.47 5.35
CA PHE A 140 3.06 16.37 3.91
C PHE A 140 1.59 16.53 3.53
N PHE A 141 0.67 15.79 4.16
CA PHE A 141 -0.77 15.94 3.89
C PHE A 141 -1.31 17.32 4.27
N ALA A 142 -0.76 17.95 5.31
CA ALA A 142 -1.08 19.35 5.63
C ALA A 142 -0.67 20.31 4.49
N GLN A 143 0.50 20.12 3.88
CA GLN A 143 0.91 20.92 2.72
C GLN A 143 0.10 20.63 1.46
N LEU A 144 -0.31 19.37 1.24
CA LEU A 144 -1.23 19.02 0.16
C LEU A 144 -2.59 19.68 0.33
N LYS A 145 -3.15 19.70 1.54
CA LYS A 145 -4.38 20.42 1.88
C LYS A 145 -4.25 21.92 1.58
N ALA A 146 -3.16 22.56 2.04
CA ALA A 146 -2.91 23.97 1.74
C ALA A 146 -2.78 24.25 0.24
N LEU A 147 -2.11 23.36 -0.51
CA LEU A 147 -1.99 23.46 -1.96
C LEU A 147 -3.36 23.34 -2.64
N ARG A 148 -4.19 22.35 -2.28
CA ARG A 148 -5.57 22.21 -2.80
C ARG A 148 -6.37 23.48 -2.56
N SER A 149 -6.38 24.00 -1.33
CA SER A 149 -7.11 25.24 -1.00
C SER A 149 -6.66 26.43 -1.86
N SER A 150 -5.37 26.52 -2.20
CA SER A 150 -4.87 27.57 -3.10
C SER A 150 -5.32 27.39 -4.55
N LEU A 151 -5.48 26.15 -5.01
CA LEU A 151 -6.00 25.82 -6.35
C LEU A 151 -7.52 26.05 -6.44
N ASP A 152 -8.23 25.84 -5.33
CA ASP A 152 -9.68 26.01 -5.22
C ASP A 152 -10.14 27.47 -5.16
N ALA A 153 -9.25 28.40 -4.82
CA ALA A 153 -9.56 29.83 -4.73
C ALA A 153 -9.86 30.52 -6.08
N SER A 154 -9.64 29.85 -7.22
CA SER A 154 -9.97 30.37 -8.54
C SER A 154 -11.49 30.30 -8.81
N SER A 155 -12.11 31.44 -9.10
CA SER A 155 -13.54 31.53 -9.42
C SER A 155 -13.92 31.04 -10.83
N ASP A 156 -12.93 30.79 -11.70
CA ASP A 156 -13.13 30.29 -13.05
C ASP A 156 -13.17 28.75 -13.05
N LEU A 157 -14.40 28.20 -13.05
CA LEU A 157 -14.66 26.76 -13.02
C LEU A 157 -14.06 26.01 -14.21
N ASP A 158 -13.92 26.67 -15.37
CA ASP A 158 -13.37 26.05 -16.58
C ASP A 158 -11.82 26.03 -16.60
N LYS A 159 -11.17 26.67 -15.60
CA LYS A 159 -9.71 26.71 -15.44
C LYS A 159 -9.23 26.09 -14.12
N LYS A 160 -10.07 25.32 -13.44
CA LYS A 160 -9.76 24.74 -12.13
C LYS A 160 -8.82 23.53 -12.28
N THR A 161 -7.63 23.63 -11.71
CA THR A 161 -6.72 22.48 -11.54
C THR A 161 -7.18 21.64 -10.36
N HIS A 162 -7.40 20.35 -10.58
CA HIS A 162 -7.71 19.41 -9.50
C HIS A 162 -6.45 18.64 -9.09
N LEU A 163 -6.17 18.59 -7.78
CA LEU A 163 -5.14 17.73 -7.22
C LEU A 163 -5.79 16.52 -6.53
N ILE A 164 -5.75 15.39 -7.21
CA ILE A 164 -6.20 14.10 -6.69
C ILE A 164 -5.00 13.36 -6.09
N VAL A 165 -5.16 12.85 -4.87
CA VAL A 165 -4.16 12.05 -4.17
C VAL A 165 -4.72 10.65 -3.96
N ALA A 166 -3.99 9.62 -4.38
CA ALA A 166 -4.40 8.24 -4.17
C ALA A 166 -3.25 7.36 -3.68
N VAL A 167 -3.59 6.17 -3.20
CA VAL A 167 -2.60 5.14 -2.84
C VAL A 167 -2.65 4.02 -3.87
N ILE A 168 -1.49 3.55 -4.33
CA ILE A 168 -1.34 2.36 -5.16
C ILE A 168 -0.35 1.41 -4.45
N SER A 169 -0.85 0.28 -3.94
CA SER A 169 -0.02 -0.65 -3.17
C SER A 169 -0.14 -2.10 -3.63
N ASN A 170 0.98 -2.82 -3.65
CA ASN A 170 0.99 -4.28 -3.82
C ASN A 170 0.59 -4.93 -2.50
N SER A 171 -0.70 -4.87 -2.20
CA SER A 171 -1.26 -5.31 -0.93
C SER A 171 -2.68 -5.83 -1.10
N ASP A 172 -3.29 -6.20 0.02
CA ASP A 172 -4.71 -6.50 0.13
C ASP A 172 -5.50 -5.29 0.69
N GLY A 173 -6.82 -5.42 0.77
CA GLY A 173 -7.73 -4.33 1.13
C GLY A 173 -7.51 -3.69 2.52
N ARG A 174 -6.71 -4.31 3.41
CA ARG A 174 -6.44 -3.76 4.74
C ARG A 174 -5.66 -2.45 4.74
N VAL A 175 -5.01 -2.07 3.64
CA VAL A 175 -4.30 -0.78 3.52
C VAL A 175 -5.22 0.40 3.88
N ASP A 176 -6.50 0.37 3.46
CA ASP A 176 -7.48 1.42 3.82
C ASP A 176 -7.69 1.48 5.35
N ASN A 177 -7.91 0.33 5.99
CA ASN A 177 -8.09 0.25 7.45
C ASN A 177 -6.86 0.74 8.22
N VAL A 178 -5.66 0.31 7.80
CA VAL A 178 -4.40 0.72 8.40
C VAL A 178 -4.24 2.24 8.33
N LEU A 179 -4.38 2.83 7.15
CA LEU A 179 -4.26 4.28 6.96
C LEU A 179 -5.30 5.07 7.77
N ARG A 180 -6.57 4.62 7.81
CA ARG A 180 -7.62 5.24 8.64
C ARG A 180 -7.29 5.18 10.13
N SER A 181 -6.88 4.01 10.61
CA SER A 181 -6.52 3.83 12.03
C SER A 181 -5.28 4.62 12.44
N LEU A 182 -4.41 4.97 11.49
CA LEU A 182 -3.27 5.87 11.66
C LEU A 182 -3.65 7.36 11.61
N GLY A 183 -4.94 7.68 11.42
CA GLY A 183 -5.48 9.04 11.49
C GLY A 183 -5.60 9.77 10.15
N LEU A 184 -5.37 9.09 9.01
CA LEU A 184 -5.56 9.69 7.69
C LEU A 184 -7.03 9.60 7.25
N GLN A 185 -7.52 10.68 6.64
CA GLN A 185 -8.87 10.75 6.09
C GLN A 185 -8.88 10.21 4.67
N ILE A 186 -9.60 9.11 4.43
CA ILE A 186 -9.64 8.45 3.12
C ILE A 186 -11.06 8.54 2.55
N GLY A 187 -11.15 9.05 1.32
CA GLY A 187 -12.38 9.12 0.55
C GLY A 187 -12.86 7.75 0.07
N SER A 188 -14.01 7.74 -0.63
CA SER A 188 -14.54 6.52 -1.24
C SER A 188 -14.46 6.62 -2.77
N PRO A 189 -13.99 5.58 -3.47
CA PRO A 189 -14.01 5.51 -4.94
C PRO A 189 -15.42 5.76 -5.52
N ARG A 190 -16.47 5.39 -4.79
CA ARG A 190 -17.88 5.51 -5.22
C ARG A 190 -18.41 6.94 -5.27
N LYS A 191 -17.73 7.92 -4.65
CA LYS A 191 -18.10 9.34 -4.76
C LYS A 191 -17.68 9.99 -6.09
N ILE A 192 -16.94 9.27 -6.96
CA ILE A 192 -16.52 9.72 -8.31
C ILE A 192 -17.46 9.17 -9.42
N SER A 193 -18.70 8.82 -9.06
CA SER A 193 -19.73 8.40 -10.02
C SER A 193 -20.75 9.53 -10.22
N LEU A 194 -20.94 9.91 -11.48
CA LEU A 194 -21.83 10.99 -11.92
C LEU A 194 -23.32 10.69 -11.66
N LYS A 195 -24.02 11.69 -11.10
CA LYS A 195 -25.13 12.46 -11.71
C LYS A 195 -26.06 12.94 -10.60
N GLU A 196 -26.45 14.21 -10.73
CA GLU A 196 -27.58 14.81 -10.02
C GLU A 196 -27.40 14.99 -8.51
N ASP A 197 -26.47 15.87 -8.13
CA ASP A 197 -26.84 17.03 -7.32
C ASP A 197 -25.72 18.07 -7.34
N ARG A 198 -26.03 19.27 -7.84
CA ARG A 198 -25.13 20.44 -7.80
C ARG A 198 -24.94 20.98 -6.37
N LEU A 199 -25.43 20.25 -5.35
CA LEU A 199 -25.41 20.63 -3.95
C LEU A 199 -24.45 19.79 -3.08
N HIS A 200 -23.92 18.66 -3.56
CA HIS A 200 -22.97 17.80 -2.80
C HIS A 200 -21.54 17.77 -3.37
N ARG A 201 -21.11 18.84 -4.06
CA ARG A 201 -19.73 18.96 -4.59
C ARG A 201 -18.63 19.13 -3.52
N LEU A 202 -18.91 18.93 -2.22
CA LEU A 202 -17.98 19.28 -1.13
C LEU A 202 -17.84 18.21 -0.03
N GLU A 203 -18.19 16.94 -0.27
CA GLU A 203 -18.06 15.89 0.76
C GLU A 203 -16.76 15.07 0.69
N GLY A 204 -15.78 15.53 -0.09
CA GLY A 204 -14.42 14.97 -0.17
C GLY A 204 -13.31 16.04 -0.14
N GLU A 205 -13.65 17.30 0.15
CA GLU A 205 -12.67 18.40 0.23
C GLU A 205 -11.69 18.24 1.41
N HIS A 206 -12.04 17.41 2.39
CA HIS A 206 -11.23 17.18 3.57
C HIS A 206 -10.40 15.90 3.53
N ASP A 207 -10.60 15.01 2.56
CA ASP A 207 -9.89 13.74 2.50
C ASP A 207 -8.40 13.97 2.24
N ASP A 208 -7.52 13.38 3.05
CA ASP A 208 -6.08 13.36 2.79
C ASP A 208 -5.81 12.56 1.50
N ILE A 209 -6.48 11.41 1.37
CA ILE A 209 -6.35 10.46 0.25
C ILE A 209 -7.74 10.26 -0.37
N ASN A 210 -7.90 10.54 -1.66
CA ASN A 210 -9.18 10.42 -2.35
C ASN A 210 -9.63 8.96 -2.55
N PHE A 211 -8.69 8.06 -2.79
CA PHE A 211 -8.95 6.62 -2.86
C PHE A 211 -7.68 5.79 -2.64
N VAL A 212 -7.87 4.54 -2.19
CA VAL A 212 -6.82 3.53 -2.08
C VAL A 212 -7.08 2.47 -3.16
N LEU A 213 -6.02 2.02 -3.81
CA LEU A 213 -6.06 0.96 -4.82
C LEU A 213 -5.00 -0.09 -4.49
N THR A 214 -5.46 -1.31 -4.27
CA THR A 214 -4.58 -2.43 -3.92
C THR A 214 -4.46 -3.42 -5.08
N SER A 215 -3.35 -4.15 -5.15
CA SER A 215 -3.18 -5.18 -6.18
C SER A 215 -4.26 -6.27 -6.10
N TYR A 216 -4.76 -6.56 -4.90
CA TYR A 216 -5.87 -7.49 -4.71
C TYR A 216 -7.17 -7.01 -5.36
N GLU A 217 -7.54 -5.73 -5.25
CA GLU A 217 -8.77 -5.20 -5.85
C GLU A 217 -8.67 -5.13 -7.38
N VAL A 218 -7.47 -4.88 -7.90
CA VAL A 218 -7.23 -4.70 -9.34
C VAL A 218 -6.95 -6.03 -10.06
N GLY A 219 -6.41 -7.02 -9.36
CA GLY A 219 -5.89 -8.26 -9.96
C GLY A 219 -4.55 -8.09 -10.70
N TYR A 220 -3.91 -6.92 -10.57
CA TYR A 220 -2.58 -6.63 -11.11
C TYR A 220 -1.75 -5.93 -10.06
N GLU A 221 -0.46 -6.27 -9.98
CA GLU A 221 0.50 -5.66 -9.05
C GLU A 221 1.56 -4.84 -9.78
N LYS A 222 2.10 -3.81 -9.14
CA LYS A 222 3.28 -3.09 -9.61
C LYS A 222 4.44 -4.08 -9.80
N PRO A 223 5.22 -4.01 -10.90
CA PRO A 223 5.29 -2.91 -11.88
C PRO A 223 4.34 -3.04 -13.09
N HIS A 224 3.33 -3.92 -13.07
CA HIS A 224 2.46 -4.12 -14.23
C HIS A 224 1.64 -2.84 -14.55
N PRO A 225 1.64 -2.33 -15.79
CA PRO A 225 1.07 -1.02 -16.14
C PRO A 225 -0.43 -0.88 -15.82
N LYS A 226 -1.18 -1.98 -15.91
CA LYS A 226 -2.63 -2.00 -15.62
C LYS A 226 -3.03 -1.45 -14.24
N ILE A 227 -2.23 -1.61 -13.19
CA ILE A 227 -2.57 -1.04 -11.87
C ILE A 227 -2.55 0.49 -11.91
N PHE A 228 -1.57 1.05 -12.61
CA PHE A 228 -1.43 2.48 -12.81
C PHE A 228 -2.50 3.04 -13.76
N GLU A 229 -2.83 2.32 -14.83
CA GLU A 229 -3.92 2.67 -15.76
C GLU A 229 -5.27 2.68 -15.04
N TYR A 230 -5.52 1.71 -14.16
CA TYR A 230 -6.75 1.65 -13.37
C TYR A 230 -6.88 2.88 -12.46
N ALA A 231 -5.82 3.22 -11.72
CA ALA A 231 -5.80 4.42 -10.87
C ALA A 231 -6.05 5.69 -11.67
N ALA A 232 -5.40 5.82 -12.84
CA ALA A 232 -5.57 6.97 -13.71
C ALA A 232 -7.01 7.09 -14.25
N ASN A 233 -7.62 5.99 -14.66
CA ASN A 233 -9.01 5.98 -15.12
C ASN A 233 -10.01 6.29 -14.00
N LEU A 234 -9.76 5.82 -12.77
CA LEU A 234 -10.59 6.15 -11.62
C LEU A 234 -10.54 7.65 -11.31
N ALA A 235 -9.35 8.27 -11.42
CA ALA A 235 -9.17 9.70 -11.24
C ALA A 235 -9.83 10.55 -12.36
N ALA A 236 -9.79 10.08 -13.61
CA ALA A 236 -10.37 10.80 -14.76
C ALA A 236 -11.90 10.63 -14.89
N SER A 237 -12.50 9.70 -14.14
CA SER A 237 -13.94 9.43 -14.17
C SER A 237 -14.75 10.73 -14.05
N PRO A 238 -15.71 10.96 -14.96
CA PRO A 238 -16.31 10.00 -15.90
C PRO A 238 -15.62 9.84 -17.25
N ARG A 239 -14.62 10.66 -17.57
CA ARG A 239 -13.90 10.56 -18.83
C ARG A 239 -12.88 9.43 -18.73
N LYS A 240 -12.50 8.85 -19.86
CA LYS A 240 -11.35 7.94 -19.85
C LYS A 240 -10.06 8.75 -19.80
N MET A 241 -9.04 8.26 -19.09
CA MET A 241 -7.73 8.91 -19.07
C MET A 241 -7.16 9.06 -20.49
N SER A 242 -7.40 8.08 -21.37
CA SER A 242 -6.99 8.11 -22.78
C SER A 242 -7.57 9.28 -23.58
N GLU A 243 -8.71 9.84 -23.17
CA GLU A 243 -9.39 10.95 -23.87
C GLU A 243 -8.92 12.32 -23.40
N CYS A 244 -8.25 12.40 -22.24
CA CYS A 244 -7.87 13.65 -21.61
C CYS A 244 -6.42 13.68 -21.11
N ARG A 245 -5.57 12.71 -21.50
CA ARG A 245 -4.21 12.53 -20.96
C ARG A 245 -3.36 13.81 -20.96
N ASP A 246 -3.44 14.62 -22.02
CA ASP A 246 -2.67 15.87 -22.13
C ASP A 246 -3.09 16.94 -21.10
N GLN A 247 -4.26 16.77 -20.49
CA GLN A 247 -4.81 17.59 -19.41
C GLN A 247 -4.45 17.05 -18.02
N TRP A 248 -3.65 15.99 -17.92
CA TRP A 248 -3.24 15.41 -16.66
C TRP A 248 -1.72 15.39 -16.51
N TYR A 249 -1.28 15.65 -15.28
CA TYR A 249 0.09 15.43 -14.84
C TYR A 249 0.09 14.33 -13.78
N LEU A 250 0.67 13.17 -14.10
CA LEU A 250 0.67 11.99 -13.26
C LEU A 250 2.02 11.84 -12.56
N VAL A 251 1.99 11.74 -11.23
CA VAL A 251 3.17 11.63 -10.37
C VAL A 251 3.03 10.44 -9.45
N HIS A 252 3.96 9.50 -9.50
CA HIS A 252 4.01 8.38 -8.55
C HIS A 252 5.17 8.54 -7.59
N VAL A 253 4.95 8.19 -6.32
CA VAL A 253 5.97 8.21 -5.26
C VAL A 253 5.95 6.89 -4.52
N GLY A 254 7.10 6.25 -4.39
CA GLY A 254 7.26 5.03 -3.61
C GLY A 254 8.73 4.82 -3.24
N ASP A 255 9.02 3.81 -2.44
CA ASP A 255 10.38 3.50 -1.99
C ASP A 255 11.09 2.50 -2.92
N HIS A 256 10.36 1.68 -3.66
CA HIS A 256 10.92 0.56 -4.38
C HIS A 256 11.18 0.90 -5.86
N PHE A 257 12.46 0.95 -6.24
CA PHE A 257 12.89 1.31 -7.61
C PHE A 257 12.14 0.57 -8.73
N ARG A 258 12.09 -0.77 -8.69
CA ARG A 258 11.45 -1.56 -9.75
C ARG A 258 9.92 -1.42 -9.77
N LYS A 259 9.27 -1.52 -8.62
CA LYS A 259 7.80 -1.53 -8.51
C LYS A 259 7.23 -0.14 -8.78
N ASP A 260 7.81 0.87 -8.14
CA ASP A 260 7.27 2.23 -8.15
C ASP A 260 7.92 3.06 -9.26
N GLY A 261 9.26 3.08 -9.29
CA GLY A 261 10.05 3.84 -10.25
C GLY A 261 9.83 3.40 -11.69
N GLU A 262 10.35 2.22 -12.02
CA GLU A 262 10.25 1.65 -13.35
C GLU A 262 8.78 1.38 -13.73
N GLY A 263 7.97 0.87 -12.80
CA GLY A 263 6.55 0.62 -13.04
C GLY A 263 5.76 1.85 -13.49
N ALA A 264 5.91 2.98 -12.79
CA ALA A 264 5.19 4.21 -13.16
C ALA A 264 5.70 4.80 -14.48
N LEU A 265 7.03 4.81 -14.70
CA LEU A 265 7.62 5.30 -15.95
C LEU A 265 7.18 4.46 -17.16
N LEU A 266 7.17 3.13 -17.05
CA LEU A 266 6.70 2.24 -18.11
C LEU A 266 5.18 2.36 -18.33
N ALA A 267 4.42 2.77 -17.33
CA ALA A 267 3.00 3.14 -17.46
C ALA A 267 2.79 4.58 -18.03
N GLY A 268 3.86 5.25 -18.42
CA GLY A 268 3.84 6.55 -19.09
C GLY A 268 3.62 7.74 -18.16
N TRP A 269 3.84 7.60 -16.85
CA TRP A 269 3.66 8.70 -15.88
C TRP A 269 4.65 9.82 -16.12
N ASN A 270 4.24 11.06 -15.83
CA ASN A 270 5.07 12.22 -16.10
C ASN A 270 6.29 12.28 -15.19
N GLU A 271 6.12 11.90 -13.92
CA GLU A 271 7.20 11.85 -12.94
C GLU A 271 7.09 10.58 -12.09
N SER A 272 8.24 10.03 -11.72
CA SER A 272 8.34 8.98 -10.72
C SER A 272 9.44 9.32 -9.71
N LEU A 273 9.04 9.45 -8.44
CA LEU A 273 9.92 9.84 -7.34
C LEU A 273 10.20 8.63 -6.44
N ILE A 274 11.47 8.31 -6.22
CA ILE A 274 11.92 7.26 -5.31
C ILE A 274 12.28 7.86 -3.96
N LEU A 275 11.51 7.50 -2.93
CA LEU A 275 11.70 7.93 -1.55
C LEU A 275 12.72 7.04 -0.85
N GLN A 276 13.79 7.65 -0.35
CA GLN A 276 14.85 6.95 0.37
C GLN A 276 14.59 7.04 1.87
N ARG A 277 13.92 6.03 2.46
CA ARG A 277 13.80 5.90 3.91
C ARG A 277 15.14 5.41 4.50
N GLU A 278 15.50 5.90 5.69
CA GLU A 278 16.80 5.62 6.34
C GLU A 278 17.00 4.12 6.70
N THR A 279 15.93 3.32 6.69
CA THR A 279 15.92 1.92 7.12
C THR A 279 16.23 0.92 6.01
N ASP A 280 16.75 1.33 4.86
CA ASP A 280 17.10 0.41 3.77
C ASP A 280 18.63 0.15 3.70
N PRO A 281 19.16 -0.85 4.43
CA PRO A 281 20.57 -1.24 4.33
C PRO A 281 20.87 -2.09 3.07
N GLY A 282 19.95 -2.22 2.11
CA GLY A 282 19.98 -3.38 1.20
C GLY A 282 19.85 -3.15 -0.30
N VAL A 283 19.48 -1.96 -0.80
CA VAL A 283 19.37 -1.78 -2.26
C VAL A 283 20.69 -1.30 -2.84
N SER A 284 21.45 -2.28 -3.34
CA SER A 284 22.55 -2.08 -4.27
C SER A 284 22.16 -1.05 -5.34
N GLN A 285 23.02 -0.04 -5.51
CA GLN A 285 22.99 0.92 -6.60
C GLN A 285 23.32 0.24 -7.93
N ASN A 286 22.46 -0.67 -8.39
CA ASN A 286 22.58 -1.20 -9.73
C ASN A 286 21.77 -0.31 -10.67
N SER A 287 22.52 0.66 -11.21
CA SER A 287 22.31 1.39 -12.46
C SER A 287 21.14 0.89 -13.31
N SER A 288 20.03 1.62 -13.27
CA SER A 288 19.07 1.68 -14.36
C SER A 288 19.23 3.05 -15.02
N GLU A 289 19.23 3.09 -16.35
CA GLU A 289 19.31 4.31 -17.17
C GLU A 289 18.04 5.17 -17.09
N LEU A 290 16.99 4.69 -16.42
CA LEU A 290 15.74 5.44 -16.28
C LEU A 290 15.93 6.63 -15.32
N PRO A 291 15.53 7.84 -15.73
CA PRO A 291 15.69 9.05 -14.93
C PRO A 291 14.64 9.11 -13.80
N VAL A 292 14.81 8.29 -12.76
CA VAL A 292 14.02 8.44 -11.53
C VAL A 292 14.63 9.53 -10.66
N VAL A 293 13.77 10.39 -10.11
CA VAL A 293 14.20 11.41 -9.15
C VAL A 293 14.21 10.79 -7.76
N ARG A 294 15.28 10.99 -7.01
CA ARG A 294 15.38 10.49 -5.62
C ARG A 294 15.07 11.62 -4.64
N ILE A 295 14.19 11.34 -3.69
CA ILE A 295 13.79 12.24 -2.61
C ILE A 295 14.06 11.59 -1.25
N LYS A 296 14.18 12.39 -0.20
CA LYS A 296 14.45 11.90 1.17
C LYS A 296 13.26 12.10 2.10
N SER A 297 12.35 12.99 1.73
CA SER A 297 11.09 13.22 2.43
C SER A 297 9.94 13.36 1.44
N LEU A 298 8.74 12.98 1.87
CA LEU A 298 7.50 13.30 1.15
C LEU A 298 7.32 14.81 0.97
N LEU A 299 7.89 15.64 1.83
CA LEU A 299 7.87 17.09 1.68
C LEU A 299 8.59 17.56 0.40
N ASP A 300 9.57 16.79 -0.09
CA ASP A 300 10.31 17.10 -1.32
C ASP A 300 9.41 16.96 -2.57
N VAL A 301 8.23 16.33 -2.45
CA VAL A 301 7.23 16.21 -3.54
C VAL A 301 6.55 17.56 -3.80
N ILE A 302 6.38 18.41 -2.78
CA ILE A 302 5.60 19.65 -2.88
C ILE A 302 6.14 20.63 -3.95
N PRO A 303 7.46 20.87 -4.07
CA PRO A 303 8.02 21.66 -5.17
C PRO A 303 7.68 21.13 -6.57
N PHE A 304 7.65 19.81 -6.77
CA PHE A 304 7.28 19.21 -8.07
C PHE A 304 5.82 19.51 -8.41
N LEU A 305 4.92 19.36 -7.44
CA LEU A 305 3.50 19.67 -7.64
C LEU A 305 3.30 21.16 -7.95
N LYS A 306 3.97 22.06 -7.21
CA LYS A 306 3.91 23.51 -7.48
C LYS A 306 4.45 23.86 -8.87
N LYS A 307 5.53 23.20 -9.31
CA LYS A 307 6.08 23.39 -10.66
C LYS A 307 5.08 22.92 -11.72
N ALA A 308 4.45 21.75 -11.53
CA ALA A 308 3.44 21.22 -12.45
C ALA A 308 2.21 22.13 -12.58
N VAL A 309 1.81 22.79 -11.47
CA VAL A 309 0.74 23.80 -11.47
C VAL A 309 1.13 25.07 -12.26
N ASN A 310 2.40 25.47 -12.19
CA ASN A 310 2.88 26.75 -12.75
C ASN A 310 3.46 26.65 -14.17
N GLN A 311 3.59 25.44 -14.74
CA GLN A 311 4.01 25.24 -16.12
C GLN A 311 2.84 25.50 -17.09
N ASP A 312 2.50 26.78 -17.23
CA ASP A 312 1.73 27.36 -18.34
C ASP A 312 2.65 28.26 -19.20
#